data_AF-A0A5C5ZZC4-F1
#
_entry.id   AF-A0A5C5ZZC4-F1
#
_cell.length_a   1.000
_cell.length_b   1.000
_cell.length_c   1.000
_cell.angle_alpha   90.00
_cell.angle_beta   90.00
_cell.angle_gamma   90.00
#
_symmetry.space_group_name_H-M   'P 1'
#
loop_
_entity.id
_entity.type
_entity.pdbx_description
1 polymer ?
#
loop_
_entity_poly.entity_id
_entity_poly.type
_entity_poly.pdbx_seq_one_letter_code
_entity_poly.pdbx_strand_id
1 'polypeptide(L)'
;MTIRCFELPSEIADWPDWLDRQLVGDAVAQLADEFRVAGGETTAETVALDQLIGDRRSELLARGTIALSETQLRTLIRHPDLLIELQELVLIEGGAHWLNLSADASHADEARGQWQSIRLLADATQTKVDGSEHLQQGVHRDTPRDGSTVPWMPLLAVAAALLLAVGWWFGIRETGPGWGFDNQELLSAKVQPQQYMTLLADAADDWYNKRPDTSEALAKRLEQYSQGCQILLEAPHEQLAQADREWLLERCAAWKGKIDDLRAEVIAGEKEFSVALADADQIIDKLETALRERDVVATG
;
A
#
# COMPACT_ATOMS: atom_id res chain seq x y z
N MET A 1 -21.20 -4.87 -15.54
CA MET A 1 -21.09 -4.24 -14.21
C MET A 1 -22.10 -4.89 -13.30
N THR A 2 -21.62 -5.55 -12.26
CA THR A 2 -22.46 -6.09 -11.18
C THR A 2 -22.43 -5.07 -10.05
N ILE A 3 -23.60 -4.68 -9.52
CA ILE A 3 -23.69 -3.73 -8.40
C ILE A 3 -23.74 -4.57 -7.12
N ARG A 4 -22.65 -4.55 -6.34
CA ARG A 4 -22.42 -5.41 -5.17
C ARG A 4 -23.27 -5.02 -3.96
N CYS A 5 -23.62 -3.75 -3.79
CA CYS A 5 -24.51 -3.33 -2.71
C CYS A 5 -25.91 -3.96 -2.81
N PHE A 6 -26.35 -4.38 -4.01
CA PHE A 6 -27.60 -5.12 -4.21
C PHE A 6 -27.48 -6.61 -3.86
N GLU A 7 -26.25 -7.12 -3.65
CA GLU A 7 -25.98 -8.47 -3.17
C GLU A 7 -25.86 -8.53 -1.64
N LEU A 8 -26.06 -7.40 -0.94
CA LEU A 8 -26.13 -7.37 0.51
C LEU A 8 -27.27 -8.29 0.99
N PRO A 9 -26.99 -9.27 1.88
CA PRO A 9 -28.03 -10.16 2.37
C PRO A 9 -29.16 -9.40 3.07
N SER A 10 -30.41 -9.86 2.88
CA SER A 10 -31.58 -9.29 3.56
C SER A 10 -31.57 -9.54 5.07
N GLU A 11 -30.96 -10.67 5.49
CA GLU A 11 -30.86 -11.06 6.89
C GLU A 11 -29.54 -10.56 7.49
N ILE A 12 -29.63 -9.82 8.59
CA ILE A 12 -28.46 -9.20 9.22
C ILE A 12 -27.48 -10.22 9.82
N ALA A 13 -27.97 -11.42 10.14
CA ALA A 13 -27.15 -12.51 10.63
C ALA A 13 -26.14 -13.02 9.57
N ASP A 14 -26.42 -12.79 8.28
CA ASP A 14 -25.56 -13.22 7.17
C ASP A 14 -24.58 -12.11 6.73
N TRP A 15 -24.72 -10.90 7.27
CA TRP A 15 -23.85 -9.77 6.94
C TRP A 15 -22.38 -10.02 7.26
N PRO A 16 -22.02 -10.65 8.40
CA PRO A 16 -20.62 -10.84 8.72
C PRO A 16 -19.85 -11.65 7.68
N ASP A 17 -20.37 -12.82 7.31
CA ASP A 17 -19.72 -13.70 6.34
C ASP A 17 -19.62 -13.06 4.95
N TRP A 18 -20.65 -12.29 4.57
CA TRP A 18 -20.63 -11.54 3.31
C TRP A 18 -19.59 -10.41 3.36
N LEU A 19 -19.57 -9.63 4.44
CA LEU A 19 -18.70 -8.47 4.60
C LEU A 19 -17.24 -8.91 4.64
N ASP A 20 -16.93 -10.00 5.36
CA ASP A 20 -15.57 -10.52 5.44
C ASP A 20 -15.01 -10.85 4.05
N ARG A 21 -15.84 -11.43 3.17
CA ARG A 21 -15.44 -11.75 1.79
C ARG A 21 -15.20 -10.52 0.95
N GLN A 22 -15.97 -9.45 1.16
CA GLN A 22 -15.71 -8.18 0.48
C GLN A 22 -14.40 -7.57 0.99
N LEU A 23 -14.18 -7.57 2.30
CA LEU A 23 -13.01 -6.97 2.95
C LEU A 23 -11.67 -7.59 2.51
N VAL A 24 -11.63 -8.89 2.21
CA VAL A 24 -10.42 -9.55 1.66
C VAL A 24 -10.29 -9.42 0.14
N GLY A 25 -11.29 -8.85 -0.54
CA GLY A 25 -11.31 -8.64 -1.99
C GLY A 25 -10.75 -7.29 -2.42
N ASP A 26 -10.59 -7.12 -3.73
CA ASP A 26 -10.05 -5.92 -4.38
C ASP A 26 -11.09 -4.78 -4.55
N ALA A 27 -12.38 -5.11 -4.46
CA ALA A 27 -13.47 -4.22 -4.84
C ALA A 27 -14.11 -3.45 -3.67
N VAL A 28 -13.49 -3.36 -2.49
CA VAL A 28 -14.08 -2.64 -1.34
C VAL A 28 -14.25 -1.15 -1.64
N ALA A 29 -13.31 -0.53 -2.37
CA ALA A 29 -13.44 0.86 -2.82
C ALA A 29 -14.69 1.05 -3.68
N GLN A 30 -14.93 0.15 -4.64
CA GLN A 30 -16.13 0.18 -5.47
C GLN A 30 -17.40 -0.04 -4.62
N LEU A 31 -17.37 -0.96 -3.66
CA LEU A 31 -18.51 -1.21 -2.77
C LEU A 31 -18.83 0.01 -1.89
N ALA A 32 -17.79 0.70 -1.39
CA ALA A 32 -17.96 1.90 -0.60
C ALA A 32 -18.61 3.03 -1.43
N ASP A 33 -18.21 3.19 -2.69
CA ASP A 33 -18.85 4.12 -3.63
C ASP A 33 -20.32 3.77 -3.87
N GLU A 34 -20.63 2.49 -4.05
CA GLU A 34 -21.99 2.02 -4.23
C GLU A 34 -22.87 2.31 -3.01
N PHE A 35 -22.38 2.10 -1.79
CA PHE A 35 -23.11 2.47 -0.58
C PHE A 35 -23.29 3.98 -0.42
N ARG A 36 -22.30 4.79 -0.84
CA ARG A 36 -22.40 6.25 -0.82
C ARG A 36 -23.52 6.72 -1.75
N VAL A 37 -23.61 6.14 -2.95
CA VAL A 37 -24.70 6.42 -3.90
C VAL A 37 -26.06 5.95 -3.37
N ALA A 38 -26.10 4.85 -2.62
CA ALA A 38 -27.34 4.30 -2.04
C ALA A 38 -27.85 5.06 -0.80
N GLY A 39 -27.17 6.13 -0.37
CA GLY A 39 -27.58 6.97 0.76
C GLY A 39 -26.71 6.83 2.01
N GLY A 40 -25.50 6.27 1.88
CA GLY A 40 -24.48 6.29 2.92
C GLY A 40 -24.05 7.71 3.27
N GLU A 41 -23.76 7.94 4.55
CA GLU A 41 -23.34 9.24 5.06
C GLU A 41 -21.84 9.42 4.84
N THR A 42 -21.49 10.44 4.06
CA THR A 42 -20.11 10.93 3.99
C THR A 42 -19.84 11.74 5.26
N THR A 43 -18.78 11.37 5.96
CA THR A 43 -18.38 11.74 7.33
C THR A 43 -18.31 13.25 7.59
N ALA A 44 -19.46 13.90 7.79
CA ALA A 44 -19.55 15.26 8.35
C ALA A 44 -19.55 15.26 9.90
N GLU A 45 -19.93 14.15 10.52
CA GLU A 45 -19.75 13.85 11.95
C GLU A 45 -18.91 12.58 12.08
N THR A 46 -17.66 12.75 12.49
CA THR A 46 -16.58 11.74 12.47
C THR A 46 -16.77 10.67 13.54
N VAL A 47 -17.43 9.56 13.20
CA VAL A 47 -17.24 8.30 13.92
C VAL A 47 -15.93 7.68 13.43
N ALA A 48 -14.93 7.57 14.31
CA ALA A 48 -13.66 6.92 13.98
C ALA A 48 -13.78 5.39 14.07
N LEU A 49 -13.06 4.65 13.24
CA LEU A 49 -13.08 3.18 13.25
C LEU A 49 -12.74 2.59 14.62
N ASP A 50 -11.73 3.14 15.31
CA ASP A 50 -11.34 2.70 16.67
C ASP A 50 -12.46 2.89 17.70
N GLN A 51 -13.24 3.97 17.57
CA GLN A 51 -14.39 4.21 18.44
C GLN A 51 -15.54 3.25 18.13
N LEU A 52 -15.71 2.91 16.84
CA LEU A 52 -16.73 1.97 16.40
C LEU A 52 -16.42 0.54 16.85
N ILE A 53 -15.18 0.08 16.68
CA ILE A 53 -14.75 -1.28 17.03
C ILE A 53 -14.58 -1.42 18.55
N GLY A 54 -14.01 -0.40 19.20
CA GLY A 54 -13.77 -0.38 20.64
C GLY A 54 -12.87 -1.53 21.11
N ASP A 55 -13.29 -2.19 22.19
CA ASP A 55 -12.60 -3.32 22.82
C ASP A 55 -12.67 -4.63 22.01
N ARG A 56 -13.47 -4.68 20.94
CA ARG A 56 -13.68 -5.88 20.12
C ARG A 56 -12.62 -6.09 19.04
N ARG A 57 -11.62 -5.21 18.97
CA ARG A 57 -10.56 -5.25 17.94
C ARG A 57 -9.87 -6.61 17.87
N SER A 58 -9.45 -7.16 19.00
CA SER A 58 -8.78 -8.46 19.05
C SER A 58 -9.70 -9.61 18.57
N GLU A 59 -11.00 -9.55 18.91
CA GLU A 59 -11.96 -10.56 18.47
C GLU A 59 -12.26 -10.45 16.97
N LEU A 60 -12.38 -9.23 16.44
CA LEU A 60 -12.54 -8.94 15.02
C LEU A 60 -11.36 -9.47 14.20
N LEU A 61 -10.13 -9.19 14.62
CA LEU A 61 -8.92 -9.67 13.94
C LEU A 61 -8.80 -11.20 13.98
N ALA A 62 -9.32 -11.84 15.03
CA ALA A 62 -9.25 -13.29 15.18
C ALA A 62 -10.40 -14.04 14.48
N ARG A 63 -11.61 -13.48 14.42
CA ARG A 63 -12.84 -14.21 14.08
C ARG A 63 -13.66 -13.61 12.94
N GLY A 64 -13.27 -12.46 12.40
CA GLY A 64 -14.08 -11.79 11.39
C GLY A 64 -15.04 -10.76 11.96
N THR A 65 -15.84 -10.16 11.08
CA THR A 65 -16.86 -9.16 11.46
C THR A 65 -17.99 -9.75 12.30
N ILE A 66 -18.04 -11.07 12.50
CA ILE A 66 -18.98 -11.73 13.42
C ILE A 66 -18.77 -11.32 14.88
N ALA A 67 -17.59 -10.78 15.21
CA ALA A 67 -17.31 -10.21 16.52
C ALA A 67 -18.06 -8.89 16.78
N LEU A 68 -18.52 -8.22 15.72
CA LEU A 68 -19.22 -6.94 15.79
C LEU A 68 -20.70 -7.14 16.11
N SER A 69 -21.25 -6.21 16.88
CA SER A 69 -22.69 -6.14 17.14
C SER A 69 -23.46 -5.68 15.90
N GLU A 70 -24.76 -5.95 15.88
CA GLU A 70 -25.67 -5.51 14.82
C GLU A 70 -25.60 -3.99 14.60
N THR A 71 -25.50 -3.20 15.68
CA THR A 71 -25.39 -1.74 15.60
C THR A 71 -24.07 -1.34 14.93
N GLN A 72 -22.96 -2.00 15.27
CA GLN A 72 -21.65 -1.72 14.67
C GLN A 72 -21.65 -2.04 13.17
N LEU A 73 -22.25 -3.17 12.76
CA LEU A 73 -22.37 -3.56 11.36
C LEU A 73 -23.22 -2.56 10.55
N ARG A 74 -24.36 -2.11 11.10
CA ARG A 74 -25.19 -1.07 10.47
C ARG A 74 -24.44 0.25 10.32
N THR A 75 -23.65 0.64 11.32
CA THR A 75 -22.82 1.84 11.25
C THR A 75 -21.73 1.71 10.18
N LEU A 76 -21.08 0.56 10.04
CA LEU A 76 -20.10 0.31 8.97
C LEU A 76 -20.70 0.51 7.57
N ILE A 77 -21.90 -0.03 7.32
CA ILE A 77 -22.57 0.13 6.02
C ILE A 77 -23.04 1.59 5.81
N ARG A 78 -23.48 2.25 6.88
CA ARG A 78 -23.93 3.66 6.82
C ARG A 78 -22.78 4.64 6.60
N HIS A 79 -21.55 4.28 6.99
CA HIS A 79 -20.34 5.10 6.81
C HIS A 79 -19.33 4.34 5.94
N PRO A 80 -19.47 4.40 4.61
CA PRO A 80 -18.69 3.56 3.70
C PRO A 80 -17.17 3.75 3.80
N ASP A 81 -16.71 4.91 4.26
CA ASP A 81 -15.28 5.19 4.44
C ASP A 81 -14.66 4.27 5.53
N LEU A 82 -15.45 3.88 6.53
CA LEU A 82 -15.01 2.94 7.57
C LEU A 82 -14.78 1.52 7.04
N LEU A 83 -15.38 1.15 5.90
CA LEU A 83 -15.11 -0.13 5.24
C LEU A 83 -13.70 -0.17 4.66
N ILE A 84 -13.19 0.96 4.19
CA ILE A 84 -11.83 1.08 3.65
C ILE A 84 -10.80 1.02 4.78
N GLU A 85 -11.04 1.78 5.85
CA GLU A 85 -10.19 1.72 7.06
C GLU A 85 -10.20 0.32 7.67
N LEU A 86 -11.36 -0.34 7.70
CA LEU A 86 -11.49 -1.70 8.21
C LEU A 86 -10.76 -2.71 7.32
N GLN A 87 -10.84 -2.55 5.99
CA GLN A 87 -10.06 -3.37 5.07
C GLN A 87 -8.57 -3.23 5.39
N GLU A 88 -8.04 -2.01 5.46
CA GLU A 88 -6.64 -1.77 5.80
C GLU A 88 -6.23 -2.47 7.11
N LEU A 89 -7.04 -2.32 8.16
CA LEU A 89 -6.81 -2.98 9.45
C LEU A 89 -6.72 -4.50 9.32
N VAL A 90 -7.65 -5.14 8.60
CA VAL A 90 -7.64 -6.62 8.45
C VAL A 90 -6.58 -7.11 7.47
N LEU A 91 -6.17 -6.30 6.50
CA LEU A 91 -5.06 -6.60 5.59
C LEU A 91 -3.71 -6.59 6.31
N ILE A 92 -3.52 -5.68 7.26
CA ILE A 92 -2.26 -5.50 7.99
C ILE A 92 -2.18 -6.41 9.22
N GLU A 93 -3.26 -6.48 10.00
CA GLU A 93 -3.25 -7.11 11.33
C GLU A 93 -4.17 -8.34 11.43
N GLY A 94 -4.80 -8.75 10.33
CA GLY A 94 -5.71 -9.89 10.29
C GLY A 94 -5.03 -11.21 10.67
N GLY A 95 -5.69 -11.99 11.52
CA GLY A 95 -5.26 -13.33 11.89
C GLY A 95 -5.65 -14.41 10.87
N ALA A 96 -5.58 -15.67 11.32
CA ALA A 96 -5.80 -16.86 10.49
C ALA A 96 -7.15 -16.89 9.75
N HIS A 97 -8.21 -16.31 10.33
CA HIS A 97 -9.53 -16.21 9.69
C HIS A 97 -9.46 -15.50 8.34
N TRP A 98 -8.89 -14.29 8.33
CA TRP A 98 -8.77 -13.44 7.15
C TRP A 98 -7.86 -14.05 6.08
N LEU A 99 -6.76 -14.68 6.52
CA LEU A 99 -5.86 -15.41 5.63
C LEU A 99 -6.55 -16.57 4.93
N ASN A 100 -7.30 -17.41 5.67
CA ASN A 100 -8.03 -18.52 5.07
C ASN A 100 -9.08 -18.04 4.08
N LEU A 101 -9.79 -16.95 4.43
CA LEU A 101 -10.80 -16.39 3.55
C LEU A 101 -10.21 -15.82 2.24
N SER A 102 -9.03 -15.19 2.31
CA SER A 102 -8.30 -14.74 1.11
C SER A 102 -7.85 -15.92 0.22
N ALA A 103 -7.46 -17.04 0.85
CA ALA A 103 -7.08 -18.27 0.14
C ALA A 103 -8.28 -18.94 -0.54
N ASP A 104 -9.46 -18.89 0.08
CA ASP A 104 -10.70 -19.43 -0.47
C ASP A 104 -11.32 -18.52 -1.55
N ALA A 105 -11.16 -17.19 -1.43
CA ALA A 105 -11.57 -16.20 -2.43
C ALA A 105 -10.75 -16.30 -3.74
N SER A 106 -9.70 -17.13 -3.76
CA SER A 106 -8.78 -17.34 -4.89
C SER A 106 -9.37 -18.13 -6.09
N HIS A 107 -10.64 -17.89 -6.43
CA HIS A 107 -11.17 -18.10 -7.78
C HIS A 107 -11.18 -16.79 -8.61
N ALA A 108 -10.61 -15.70 -8.08
CA ALA A 108 -10.17 -14.52 -8.84
C ALA A 108 -8.64 -14.37 -8.68
N ASP A 109 -7.90 -14.51 -9.78
CA ASP A 109 -6.46 -14.86 -9.83
C ASP A 109 -5.48 -13.76 -9.34
N GLU A 110 -5.91 -12.52 -9.11
CA GLU A 110 -5.00 -11.39 -8.81
C GLU A 110 -4.63 -11.23 -7.31
N ALA A 111 -5.47 -11.73 -6.39
CA ALA A 111 -5.27 -11.52 -4.95
C ALA A 111 -4.10 -12.34 -4.34
N ARG A 112 -3.66 -13.44 -4.98
CA ARG A 112 -2.60 -14.31 -4.41
C ARG A 112 -1.24 -13.64 -4.29
N GLY A 113 -0.88 -12.76 -5.24
CA GLY A 113 0.46 -12.16 -5.28
C GLY A 113 0.72 -11.20 -4.11
N GLN A 114 -0.30 -10.45 -3.72
CA GLN A 114 -0.20 -9.40 -2.69
C GLN A 114 -0.24 -9.98 -1.26
N TRP A 115 -1.01 -11.04 -1.03
CA TRP A 115 -1.14 -11.64 0.30
C TRP A 115 0.04 -12.55 0.70
N GLN A 116 0.62 -13.28 -0.25
CA GLN A 116 1.80 -14.12 0.03
C GLN A 116 3.04 -13.28 0.38
N SER A 117 3.17 -12.10 -0.23
CA SER A 117 4.27 -11.17 0.03
C SER A 117 4.13 -10.48 1.40
N ILE A 118 2.92 -10.13 1.84
CA ILE A 118 2.66 -9.60 3.19
C ILE A 118 2.97 -10.66 4.27
N ARG A 119 2.64 -11.95 4.03
CA ARG A 119 2.91 -13.01 4.99
C ARG A 119 4.40 -13.32 5.16
N LEU A 120 5.17 -13.28 4.07
CA LEU A 120 6.63 -13.42 4.14
C LEU A 120 7.27 -12.34 5.04
N LEU A 121 6.68 -11.13 5.04
CA LEU A 121 7.11 -10.04 5.91
C LEU A 121 6.65 -10.23 7.37
N ALA A 122 5.41 -10.71 7.59
CA ALA A 122 4.87 -10.94 8.94
C ALA A 122 5.55 -12.13 9.66
N ASP A 123 5.71 -13.29 9.00
CA ASP A 123 6.39 -14.46 9.58
C ASP A 123 7.88 -14.16 9.88
N ALA A 124 8.53 -13.31 9.06
CA ALA A 124 9.88 -12.83 9.33
C ALA A 124 9.99 -11.99 10.62
N THR A 125 8.91 -11.31 11.03
CA THR A 125 8.88 -10.54 12.29
C THR A 125 8.54 -11.37 13.51
N GLN A 126 7.75 -12.44 13.36
CA GLN A 126 7.28 -13.25 14.48
C GLN A 126 8.30 -14.29 14.97
N THR A 127 9.25 -14.68 14.11
CA THR A 127 10.31 -15.64 14.45
C THR A 127 11.37 -15.09 15.43
N LYS A 128 11.27 -13.81 15.84
CA LYS A 128 12.28 -13.14 16.68
C LYS A 128 11.88 -12.94 18.16
N VAL A 129 10.69 -13.38 18.59
CA VAL A 129 10.18 -13.08 19.96
C VAL A 129 10.23 -14.26 20.95
N ASP A 130 10.43 -15.50 20.51
CA ASP A 130 10.37 -16.67 21.41
C ASP A 130 11.69 -17.03 22.13
N GLY A 131 12.57 -16.04 22.36
CA GLY A 131 13.92 -16.27 22.86
C GLY A 131 14.38 -15.27 23.92
N SER A 132 13.56 -14.94 24.92
CA SER A 132 13.99 -14.13 26.07
C SER A 132 13.10 -14.36 27.31
N GLU A 133 13.09 -15.57 27.84
CA GLU A 133 12.78 -15.77 29.25
C GLU A 133 13.99 -15.39 30.13
N HIS A 134 13.68 -14.92 31.34
CA HIS A 134 14.56 -14.87 32.52
C HIS A 134 15.57 -13.72 32.63
N LEU A 135 15.15 -12.65 33.33
CA LEU A 135 15.66 -12.21 34.65
C LEU A 135 15.25 -10.74 34.90
N GLN A 136 14.31 -10.50 35.82
CA GLN A 136 14.53 -9.63 36.99
C GLN A 136 13.24 -9.46 37.82
N GLN A 137 13.27 -10.08 39.00
CA GLN A 137 12.43 -9.78 40.15
C GLN A 137 12.94 -8.51 40.85
N GLY A 138 12.00 -7.63 41.19
CA GLY A 138 11.87 -7.00 42.50
C GLY A 138 12.77 -5.80 42.83
N VAL A 139 12.14 -4.63 43.00
CA VAL A 139 12.27 -3.79 44.21
C VAL A 139 11.00 -2.96 44.38
N HIS A 140 10.29 -3.18 45.48
CA HIS A 140 9.27 -2.28 46.03
C HIS A 140 9.84 -0.89 46.30
N ARG A 141 9.13 0.16 45.89
CA ARG A 141 9.16 1.47 46.57
C ARG A 141 7.76 2.07 46.61
N ASP A 142 7.21 2.11 47.81
CA ASP A 142 6.18 3.07 48.21
C ASP A 142 6.73 4.49 48.10
N THR A 143 5.90 5.42 47.62
CA THR A 143 5.89 6.83 48.08
C THR A 143 4.54 7.50 47.74
N PRO A 144 4.17 8.57 48.47
CA PRO A 144 2.78 8.86 48.81
C PRO A 144 2.09 9.90 47.90
N ARG A 145 0.77 9.96 48.05
CA ARG A 145 -0.11 11.07 47.67
C ARG A 145 0.47 12.42 48.12
N ASP A 146 0.53 13.39 47.21
CA ASP A 146 0.04 14.73 47.52
C ASP A 146 -0.40 15.49 46.26
N GLY A 147 -1.38 16.36 46.44
CA GLY A 147 -2.03 17.12 45.37
C GLY A 147 -1.28 18.37 44.97
N SER A 148 -1.38 18.72 43.68
CA SER A 148 -1.17 20.09 43.22
C SER A 148 -1.90 20.33 41.90
N THR A 149 -2.80 21.30 41.94
CA THR A 149 -3.45 21.96 40.80
C THR A 149 -2.40 22.73 39.98
N VAL A 150 -2.30 22.47 38.66
CA VAL A 150 -1.51 23.29 37.73
C VAL A 150 -2.28 23.44 36.40
N PRO A 151 -2.27 24.62 35.78
CA PRO A 151 -3.35 25.09 34.92
C PRO A 151 -3.20 24.74 33.44
N TRP A 152 -4.35 24.84 32.78
CA TRP A 152 -4.66 24.77 31.36
C TRP A 152 -3.77 25.69 30.48
N MET A 153 -3.11 25.08 29.47
CA MET A 153 -2.52 25.64 28.22
C MET A 153 -1.18 26.41 28.30
N PRO A 154 -0.27 26.23 27.30
CA PRO A 154 -0.57 26.50 25.89
C PRO A 154 -0.28 25.35 24.90
N LEU A 155 -1.38 24.82 24.34
CA LEU A 155 -1.48 24.00 23.13
C LEU A 155 -1.45 24.92 21.91
N LEU A 156 -0.28 25.36 21.45
CA LEU A 156 -0.16 25.98 20.13
C LEU A 156 1.15 25.68 19.40
N ALA A 157 2.09 24.93 19.99
CA ALA A 157 3.33 24.52 19.31
C ALA A 157 3.31 23.06 18.80
N VAL A 158 2.35 22.22 19.22
CA VAL A 158 2.32 20.78 18.90
C VAL A 158 1.56 20.47 17.61
N ALA A 159 0.62 21.33 17.19
CA ALA A 159 -0.23 21.08 16.03
C ALA A 159 0.53 21.11 14.68
N ALA A 160 1.56 21.95 14.55
CA ALA A 160 2.36 22.00 13.32
C ALA A 160 3.27 20.77 13.16
N ALA A 161 3.79 20.22 14.26
CA ALA A 161 4.61 19.02 14.24
C ALA A 161 3.79 17.75 13.95
N LEU A 162 2.54 17.69 14.43
CA LEU A 162 1.64 16.55 14.14
C LEU A 162 1.12 16.56 12.70
N LEU A 163 0.86 17.72 12.08
CA LEU A 163 0.43 17.78 10.68
C LEU A 163 1.54 17.38 9.70
N LEU A 164 2.81 17.69 10.02
CA LEU A 164 3.95 17.22 9.23
C LEU A 164 4.19 15.71 9.41
N ALA A 165 4.00 15.18 10.62
CA ALA A 165 4.12 13.74 10.88
C ALA A 165 3.00 12.91 10.22
N VAL A 166 1.76 13.42 10.20
CA VAL A 166 0.62 12.76 9.55
C VAL A 166 0.74 12.83 8.02
N GLY A 167 1.22 13.95 7.45
CA GLY A 167 1.46 14.07 6.01
C GLY A 167 2.63 13.23 5.48
N TRP A 168 3.58 12.86 6.35
CA TRP A 168 4.69 11.97 5.99
C TRP A 168 4.31 10.49 6.14
N TRP A 169 3.41 10.16 7.07
CA TRP A 169 2.94 8.80 7.35
C TRP A 169 1.79 8.35 6.44
N PHE A 170 0.80 9.21 6.18
CA PHE A 170 -0.19 8.97 5.13
C PHE A 170 0.48 9.21 3.79
N GLY A 171 0.83 8.12 3.09
CA GLY A 171 1.12 8.14 1.68
C GLY A 171 -0.08 8.61 0.88
N ILE A 172 -0.31 9.92 0.85
CA ILE A 172 -1.07 10.58 -0.19
C ILE A 172 -0.44 10.10 -1.49
N ARG A 173 -1.11 9.18 -2.20
CA ARG A 173 -0.91 9.06 -3.64
C ARG A 173 -1.31 10.43 -4.15
N GLU A 174 -0.31 11.29 -4.40
CA GLU A 174 -0.55 12.53 -5.12
C GLU A 174 -1.28 12.11 -6.39
N THR A 175 -2.57 12.47 -6.51
CA THR A 175 -3.31 12.44 -7.77
C THR A 175 -2.81 13.55 -8.70
N GLY A 176 -1.50 13.79 -8.67
CA GLY A 176 -0.79 14.48 -9.72
C GLY A 176 -0.70 13.58 -10.96
N PRO A 177 -0.28 14.13 -12.10
CA PRO A 177 0.09 13.30 -13.24
C PRO A 177 1.06 12.21 -12.76
N GLY A 178 0.77 10.93 -13.07
CA GLY A 178 1.57 9.79 -12.64
C GLY A 178 3.05 10.05 -12.88
N TRP A 179 3.89 9.72 -11.90
CA TRP A 179 5.32 10.01 -11.93
C TRP A 179 6.10 8.79 -12.47
N GLY A 180 7.15 9.04 -13.26
CA GLY A 180 7.89 7.98 -13.91
C GLY A 180 7.00 7.13 -14.84
N PHE A 181 7.11 5.81 -14.75
CA PHE A 181 6.38 4.89 -15.62
C PHE A 181 4.89 4.68 -15.25
N ASP A 182 4.43 5.22 -14.12
CA ASP A 182 3.03 5.21 -13.72
C ASP A 182 2.18 6.24 -14.51
N ASN A 183 2.79 6.91 -15.50
CA ASN A 183 2.10 7.84 -16.38
C ASN A 183 1.35 7.09 -17.50
N GLN A 184 0.03 6.94 -17.37
CA GLN A 184 -0.81 6.29 -18.39
C GLN A 184 -0.81 7.02 -19.76
N GLU A 185 -0.59 8.33 -19.78
CA GLU A 185 -0.48 9.08 -21.04
C GLU A 185 0.77 8.69 -21.83
N LEU A 186 1.84 8.32 -21.12
CA LEU A 186 3.08 7.84 -21.73
C LEU A 186 2.84 6.54 -22.50
N LEU A 187 2.14 5.57 -21.91
CA LEU A 187 1.92 4.24 -22.50
C LEU A 187 0.99 4.28 -23.73
N SER A 188 0.04 5.22 -23.73
CA SER A 188 -0.95 5.40 -24.79
C SER A 188 -0.52 6.43 -25.85
N ALA A 189 0.67 7.02 -25.71
CA ALA A 189 1.19 8.04 -26.62
C ALA A 189 1.31 7.50 -28.04
N LYS A 190 0.64 8.14 -29.00
CA LYS A 190 0.72 7.80 -30.43
C LYS A 190 1.89 8.53 -31.09
N VAL A 191 3.11 8.14 -30.73
CA VAL A 191 4.35 8.75 -31.19
C VAL A 191 5.21 7.75 -31.97
N GLN A 192 6.23 8.26 -32.66
CA GLN A 192 7.20 7.41 -33.34
C GLN A 192 8.02 6.59 -32.34
N PRO A 193 8.49 5.37 -32.68
CA PRO A 193 9.19 4.48 -31.75
C PRO A 193 10.37 5.14 -31.02
N GLN A 194 11.20 5.93 -31.72
CA GLN A 194 12.34 6.61 -31.08
C GLN A 194 11.89 7.66 -30.07
N GLN A 195 10.80 8.36 -30.39
CA GLN A 195 10.21 9.34 -29.48
C GLN A 195 9.58 8.64 -28.28
N TYR A 196 9.00 7.45 -28.46
CA TYR A 196 8.48 6.64 -27.35
C TYR A 196 9.60 6.22 -26.37
N MET A 197 10.74 5.73 -26.88
CA MET A 197 11.90 5.40 -26.03
C MET A 197 12.46 6.62 -25.31
N THR A 198 12.46 7.78 -25.96
CA THR A 198 12.90 9.04 -25.34
C THR A 198 11.97 9.46 -24.22
N LEU A 199 10.64 9.37 -24.41
CA LEU A 199 9.66 9.65 -23.36
C LEU A 199 9.82 8.70 -22.15
N LEU A 200 10.09 7.41 -22.40
CA LEU A 200 10.41 6.47 -21.33
C LEU A 200 11.70 6.86 -20.58
N ALA A 201 12.74 7.29 -21.30
CA ALA A 201 13.97 7.77 -20.67
C ALA A 201 13.73 9.04 -19.83
N ASP A 202 12.93 9.98 -20.33
CA ASP A 202 12.58 11.20 -19.59
C ASP A 202 11.75 10.89 -18.34
N ALA A 203 10.83 9.92 -18.41
CA ALA A 203 10.11 9.43 -17.25
C ALA A 203 11.04 8.75 -16.23
N ALA A 204 12.07 8.04 -16.69
CA ALA A 204 13.07 7.48 -15.79
C ALA A 204 13.88 8.55 -15.04
N ASP A 205 14.25 9.63 -15.75
CA ASP A 205 15.00 10.77 -15.21
C ASP A 205 14.21 11.49 -14.09
N ASP A 206 12.88 11.34 -14.05
CA ASP A 206 12.07 11.88 -12.96
C ASP A 206 12.51 11.37 -11.56
N TRP A 207 13.31 10.28 -11.49
CA TRP A 207 14.05 9.84 -10.28
C TRP A 207 14.72 11.01 -9.56
N TYR A 208 15.38 11.89 -10.31
CA TYR A 208 16.19 12.97 -9.77
C TYR A 208 15.39 14.19 -9.31
N ASN A 209 14.10 14.28 -9.67
CA ASN A 209 13.25 15.42 -9.32
C ASN A 209 12.83 15.46 -7.84
N LYS A 210 12.68 14.30 -7.20
CA LYS A 210 12.40 14.17 -5.75
C LYS A 210 13.27 13.04 -5.18
N ARG A 211 14.51 13.37 -4.83
CA ARG A 211 15.48 12.41 -4.29
C ARG A 211 15.11 12.04 -2.84
N PRO A 212 15.12 10.74 -2.50
CA PRO A 212 14.92 10.32 -1.12
C PRO A 212 16.09 10.77 -0.24
N ASP A 213 15.81 11.14 1.00
CA ASP A 213 16.78 11.62 2.00
C ASP A 213 16.91 10.67 3.22
N THR A 214 16.14 9.58 3.23
CA THR A 214 16.17 8.53 4.25
C THR A 214 16.09 7.13 3.63
N SER A 215 16.52 6.10 4.37
CA SER A 215 16.40 4.70 3.92
C SER A 215 14.95 4.28 3.66
N GLU A 216 14.02 4.75 4.49
CA GLU A 216 12.59 4.46 4.33
C GLU A 216 12.03 5.12 3.06
N ALA A 217 12.33 6.40 2.84
CA ALA A 217 11.95 7.09 1.61
C ALA A 217 12.56 6.43 0.37
N LEU A 218 13.81 5.94 0.47
CA LEU A 218 14.48 5.20 -0.60
C LEU A 218 13.77 3.88 -0.91
N ALA A 219 13.46 3.07 0.11
CA ALA A 219 12.76 1.80 -0.08
C ALA A 219 11.38 1.99 -0.74
N LYS A 220 10.65 3.02 -0.32
CA LYS A 220 9.36 3.40 -0.93
C LYS A 220 9.54 3.85 -2.38
N ARG A 221 10.59 4.64 -2.67
CA ARG A 221 10.87 5.11 -4.02
C ARG A 221 11.25 3.97 -4.97
N LEU A 222 12.07 3.03 -4.51
CA LEU A 222 12.43 1.82 -5.25
C LEU A 222 11.19 0.96 -5.54
N GLU A 223 10.26 0.86 -4.60
CA GLU A 223 8.99 0.16 -4.81
C GLU A 223 8.15 0.78 -5.93
N GLN A 224 7.98 2.11 -5.90
CA GLN A 224 7.25 2.84 -6.94
C GLN A 224 7.87 2.62 -8.33
N TYR A 225 9.21 2.64 -8.40
CA TYR A 225 9.92 2.39 -9.64
C TYR A 225 9.75 0.96 -10.14
N SER A 226 9.80 -0.02 -9.21
CA SER A 226 9.56 -1.43 -9.48
C SER A 226 8.13 -1.69 -9.99
N GLN A 227 7.14 -1.00 -9.43
CA GLN A 227 5.74 -1.01 -9.92
C GLN A 227 5.64 -0.38 -11.31
N GLY A 228 6.33 0.74 -11.54
CA GLY A 228 6.42 1.36 -12.86
C GLY A 228 6.99 0.42 -13.93
N CYS A 229 8.06 -0.32 -13.61
CA CYS A 229 8.59 -1.35 -14.50
C CYS A 229 7.58 -2.47 -14.76
N GLN A 230 6.78 -2.85 -13.75
CA GLN A 230 5.72 -3.87 -13.92
C GLN A 230 4.64 -3.40 -14.91
N ILE A 231 4.22 -2.13 -14.81
CA ILE A 231 3.27 -1.51 -15.73
C ILE A 231 3.81 -1.55 -17.17
N LEU A 232 5.11 -1.26 -17.36
CA LEU A 232 5.73 -1.42 -18.68
C LEU A 232 5.69 -2.87 -19.15
N LEU A 233 5.98 -3.84 -18.27
CA LEU A 233 5.98 -5.26 -18.65
C LEU A 233 4.60 -5.75 -19.14
N GLU A 234 3.53 -5.16 -18.65
CA GLU A 234 2.15 -5.52 -18.97
C GLU A 234 1.57 -4.71 -20.15
N ALA A 235 2.22 -3.60 -20.52
CA ALA A 235 1.75 -2.71 -21.56
C ALA A 235 1.91 -3.31 -22.98
N PRO A 236 0.99 -3.00 -23.92
CA PRO A 236 1.04 -3.56 -25.27
C PRO A 236 2.18 -3.00 -26.15
N HIS A 237 2.65 -1.78 -25.86
CA HIS A 237 3.67 -1.05 -26.62
C HIS A 237 3.44 -1.02 -28.14
N GLU A 238 2.24 -0.62 -28.57
CA GLU A 238 1.82 -0.63 -29.98
C GLU A 238 2.72 0.17 -30.92
N GLN A 239 3.50 1.11 -30.37
CA GLN A 239 4.41 1.98 -31.09
C GLN A 239 5.73 1.28 -31.47
N LEU A 240 6.02 0.12 -30.88
CA LEU A 240 7.30 -0.60 -31.04
C LEU A 240 7.15 -1.80 -31.96
N ALA A 241 8.14 -2.00 -32.83
CA ALA A 241 8.31 -3.27 -33.54
C ALA A 241 8.59 -4.41 -32.54
N GLN A 242 8.26 -5.65 -32.92
CA GLN A 242 8.39 -6.81 -32.03
C GLN A 242 9.78 -6.93 -31.39
N ALA A 243 10.86 -6.74 -32.17
CA ALA A 243 12.23 -6.84 -31.67
C ALA A 243 12.56 -5.76 -30.62
N ASP A 244 12.03 -4.55 -30.78
CA ASP A 244 12.26 -3.45 -29.84
C ASP A 244 11.40 -3.60 -28.59
N ARG A 245 10.18 -4.12 -28.73
CA ARG A 245 9.31 -4.48 -27.61
C ARG A 245 9.92 -5.60 -26.78
N GLU A 246 10.36 -6.70 -27.39
CA GLU A 246 11.00 -7.81 -26.68
C GLU A 246 12.25 -7.35 -25.94
N TRP A 247 13.09 -6.53 -26.58
CA TRP A 247 14.24 -5.91 -25.92
C TRP A 247 13.82 -5.06 -24.72
N LEU A 248 12.79 -4.22 -24.85
CA LEU A 248 12.31 -3.38 -23.76
C LEU A 248 11.83 -4.22 -22.58
N LEU A 249 11.01 -5.25 -22.84
CA LEU A 249 10.48 -6.13 -21.80
C LEU A 249 11.60 -6.89 -21.06
N GLU A 250 12.59 -7.42 -21.80
CA GLU A 250 13.75 -8.08 -21.19
C GLU A 250 14.53 -7.13 -20.28
N ARG A 251 14.76 -5.89 -20.73
CA ARG A 251 15.49 -4.88 -19.96
C ARG A 251 14.70 -4.39 -18.75
N CYS A 252 13.41 -4.12 -18.90
CA CYS A 252 12.52 -3.75 -17.80
C CYS A 252 12.48 -4.83 -16.71
N ALA A 253 12.39 -6.11 -17.08
CA ALA A 253 12.45 -7.21 -16.12
C ALA A 253 13.79 -7.26 -15.37
N ALA A 254 14.91 -7.09 -16.09
CA ALA A 254 16.24 -7.07 -15.48
C ALA A 254 16.47 -5.88 -14.55
N TRP A 255 15.98 -4.68 -14.90
CA TRP A 255 16.07 -3.50 -14.04
C TRP A 255 15.16 -3.62 -12.82
N LYS A 256 13.93 -4.10 -13.00
CA LYS A 256 13.01 -4.40 -11.92
C LYS A 256 13.65 -5.34 -10.89
N GLY A 257 14.25 -6.45 -11.34
CA GLY A 257 14.93 -7.38 -10.44
C GLY A 257 16.05 -6.72 -9.62
N LYS A 258 16.90 -5.89 -10.25
CA LYS A 258 17.95 -5.15 -9.52
C LYS A 258 17.40 -4.15 -8.51
N ILE A 259 16.30 -3.48 -8.84
CA ILE A 259 15.62 -2.53 -7.95
C ILE A 259 15.00 -3.28 -6.77
N ASP A 260 14.38 -4.44 -7.02
CA ASP A 260 13.77 -5.29 -5.99
C ASP A 260 14.83 -5.86 -5.04
N ASP A 261 15.95 -6.34 -5.56
CA ASP A 261 17.10 -6.81 -4.78
C ASP A 261 17.66 -5.68 -3.90
N LEU A 262 17.93 -4.51 -4.48
CA LEU A 262 18.43 -3.35 -3.75
C LEU A 262 17.44 -2.89 -2.66
N ARG A 263 16.14 -2.90 -2.96
CA ARG A 263 15.10 -2.57 -1.99
C ARG A 263 15.09 -3.56 -0.82
N ALA A 264 15.24 -4.85 -1.09
CA ALA A 264 15.32 -5.87 -0.05
C ALA A 264 16.52 -5.62 0.89
N GLU A 265 17.70 -5.32 0.34
CA GLU A 265 18.90 -4.98 1.12
C GLU A 265 18.69 -3.73 1.99
N VAL A 266 18.01 -2.70 1.47
CA VAL A 266 17.68 -1.47 2.21
C VAL A 266 16.72 -1.76 3.36
N ILE A 267 15.66 -2.54 3.13
CA ILE A 267 14.66 -2.90 4.16
C ILE A 267 15.29 -3.77 5.25
N ALA A 268 16.15 -4.71 4.87
CA ALA A 268 16.88 -5.56 5.80
C ALA A 268 17.94 -4.80 6.61
N GLY A 269 18.26 -3.55 6.23
CA GLY A 269 19.32 -2.75 6.85
C GLY A 269 20.72 -3.28 6.54
N GLU A 270 20.87 -4.07 5.47
CA GLU A 270 22.13 -4.68 5.05
C GLU A 270 23.04 -3.70 4.30
N LYS A 271 22.46 -2.61 3.78
CA LYS A 271 23.18 -1.57 3.04
C LYS A 271 22.93 -0.20 3.66
N GLU A 272 24.00 0.58 3.85
CA GLU A 272 23.89 1.96 4.30
C GLU A 272 23.16 2.83 3.27
N PHE A 273 22.38 3.79 3.76
CA PHE A 273 21.57 4.69 2.93
C PHE A 273 22.36 5.34 1.78
N SER A 274 23.54 5.90 2.08
CA SER A 274 24.35 6.61 1.08
C SER A 274 24.84 5.70 -0.04
N VAL A 275 25.18 4.45 0.29
CA VAL A 275 25.62 3.43 -0.68
C VAL A 275 24.42 2.95 -1.49
N ALA A 276 23.30 2.66 -0.83
CA ALA A 276 22.08 2.22 -1.51
C ALA A 276 21.52 3.30 -2.47
N LEU A 277 21.58 4.58 -2.09
CA LEU A 277 21.18 5.68 -2.96
C LEU A 277 22.08 5.78 -4.19
N ALA A 278 23.40 5.64 -4.03
CA ALA A 278 24.34 5.65 -5.16
C ALA A 278 24.15 4.46 -6.10
N ASP A 279 23.86 3.27 -5.55
CA ASP A 279 23.54 2.09 -6.36
C ASP A 279 22.23 2.27 -7.13
N ALA A 280 21.21 2.88 -6.50
CA ALA A 280 19.95 3.21 -7.16
C ALA A 280 20.18 4.18 -8.32
N ASP A 281 20.90 5.29 -8.10
CA ASP A 281 21.28 6.23 -9.17
C ASP A 281 21.97 5.51 -10.33
N GLN A 282 22.93 4.62 -10.02
CA GLN A 282 23.65 3.89 -11.06
C GLN A 282 22.73 2.97 -11.88
N ILE A 283 21.70 2.38 -11.26
CA ILE A 283 20.69 1.59 -11.97
C ILE A 283 19.88 2.50 -12.90
N ILE A 284 19.44 3.66 -12.41
CA ILE A 284 18.64 4.63 -13.18
C ILE A 284 19.44 5.19 -14.36
N ASP A 285 20.68 5.63 -14.14
CA ASP A 285 21.55 6.15 -15.20
C ASP A 285 21.75 5.13 -16.34
N LYS A 286 21.98 3.87 -15.97
CA LYS A 286 22.17 2.79 -16.95
C LYS A 286 20.88 2.50 -17.72
N LEU A 287 19.74 2.59 -17.06
CA LEU A 287 18.43 2.42 -17.68
C LEU A 287 18.17 3.56 -18.67
N GLU A 288 18.32 4.81 -18.23
CA GLU A 288 18.09 5.99 -19.05
C GLU A 288 18.99 5.97 -20.29
N THR A 289 20.29 5.72 -20.09
CA THR A 289 21.27 5.61 -21.18
C THR A 289 20.85 4.54 -22.18
N ALA A 290 20.46 3.34 -21.70
CA ALA A 290 20.06 2.26 -22.58
C ALA A 290 18.79 2.59 -23.39
N LEU A 291 17.83 3.30 -22.81
CA LEU A 291 16.62 3.75 -23.52
C LEU A 291 16.95 4.81 -24.58
N ARG A 292 17.81 5.80 -24.25
CA ARG A 292 18.19 6.86 -25.19
C ARG A 292 19.05 6.38 -26.35
N GLU A 293 19.97 5.45 -26.07
CA GLU A 293 20.89 4.89 -27.07
C GLU A 293 20.27 3.77 -27.91
N ARG A 294 19.07 3.31 -27.58
CA ARG A 294 18.39 2.28 -28.37
C ARG A 294 18.04 2.83 -29.74
N ASP A 295 18.71 2.30 -30.76
CA ASP A 295 18.30 2.44 -32.15
C ASP A 295 17.06 1.55 -32.38
N VAL A 296 15.91 2.19 -32.61
CA VAL A 296 14.62 1.50 -32.76
C VAL A 296 14.12 1.56 -34.19
N VAL A 297 13.51 0.46 -34.62
CA VAL A 297 12.97 0.29 -35.96
C VAL A 297 11.51 0.71 -35.98
N ALA A 298 11.11 1.47 -37.00
CA ALA A 298 9.71 1.81 -37.21
C ALA A 298 8.85 0.55 -37.42
N THR A 299 7.65 0.54 -36.86
CA THR A 299 6.62 -0.44 -37.22
C THR A 299 6.31 -0.30 -38.71
N GLY A 300 6.63 -1.34 -39.49
CA GLY A 300 6.38 -1.40 -40.94
C GLY A 300 4.90 -1.59 -41.30
#